data_AF-A0A535KW01-F1
#
_entry.id   AF-A0A535KW01-F1
#
_cell.length_a   1.000
_cell.length_b   1.000
_cell.length_c   1.000
_cell.angle_alpha   90.00
_cell.angle_beta   90.00
_cell.angle_gamma   90.00
#
_symmetry.space_group_name_H-M   'P 1'
#
loop_
_entity.id
_entity.type
_entity.pdbx_description
1 polymer ?
#
loop_
_entity_poly.entity_id
_entity_poly.type
_entity_poly.pdbx_seq_one_letter_code
_entity_poly.pdbx_strand_id
1 'polypeptide(L)' 'MDAIIGRYKVCMEETGLVLKHPTGLSFHFLPDEALELGNFINLYRKSLAEMQCNTQPQHKEINTEAVHDHNSRWRGKES' A
#
# COMPACT_ATOMS: atom_id res chain seq x y z
N MET A 1 13.26 23.14 -5.01
CA MET A 1 13.17 22.18 -3.87
C MET A 1 13.65 20.83 -4.36
N ASP A 2 14.50 20.14 -3.60
CA ASP A 2 15.04 18.83 -3.99
C ASP A 2 14.37 17.68 -3.19
N ALA A 3 14.13 16.56 -3.84
CA ALA A 3 13.64 15.31 -3.26
C ALA A 3 14.27 14.09 -3.95
N ILE A 4 14.10 12.90 -3.35
CA ILE A 4 14.52 11.62 -3.94
C ILE A 4 13.30 10.72 -4.11
N ILE A 5 13.11 10.15 -5.30
CA ILE A 5 12.09 9.15 -5.59
C ILE A 5 12.80 7.87 -6.07
N GLY A 6 12.88 6.87 -5.19
CA GLY A 6 13.63 5.65 -5.46
C GLY A 6 15.11 5.95 -5.72
N ARG A 7 15.56 5.76 -6.97
CA ARG A 7 16.93 6.08 -7.40
C ARG A 7 17.07 7.42 -8.11
N TYR A 8 15.97 8.13 -8.34
CA TYR A 8 15.97 9.37 -9.10
C TYR A 8 16.05 10.57 -8.16
N LYS A 9 16.89 11.54 -8.51
CA LYS A 9 16.87 12.87 -7.88
C LYS A 9 15.80 13.71 -8.59
N VAL A 10 14.97 14.38 -7.82
CA VAL A 10 13.91 15.25 -8.32
C VAL A 10 14.17 16.66 -7.84
N CYS A 11 14.16 17.62 -8.76
CA CYS A 11 14.31 19.04 -8.46
C CYS A 11 13.12 19.81 -9.04
N MET A 12 12.49 20.64 -8.21
CA MET A 12 11.58 21.69 -8.68
C MET A 12 12.37 22.97 -8.89
N GLU A 13 12.35 23.43 -10.14
CA GLU A 13 12.94 24.68 -10.62
C GLU A 13 11.82 25.66 -11.00
N GLU A 14 12.12 26.95 -11.15
CA GLU A 14 11.10 27.95 -11.53
C GLU A 14 10.46 27.65 -12.89
N THR A 15 11.19 26.98 -13.78
CA THR A 15 10.75 26.65 -15.13
C THR A 15 10.10 25.28 -15.24
N GLY A 16 10.06 24.46 -14.18
CA GLY A 16 9.47 23.12 -14.25
C GLY A 16 10.04 22.10 -13.27
N LEU A 17 9.88 20.82 -13.61
CA LEU A 17 10.30 19.68 -12.80
C LEU A 17 11.39 18.88 -13.51
N VAL A 18 12.49 18.56 -12.81
CA VAL A 18 13.58 17.78 -13.38
C VAL A 18 13.74 16.46 -12.64
N LEU A 19 13.72 15.35 -13.37
CA LEU A 19 14.04 14.01 -12.89
C LEU A 19 15.41 13.59 -13.41
N LYS A 20 16.37 13.36 -12.51
CA LYS A 20 17.74 12.93 -12.86
C LYS A 20 18.00 11.51 -12.39
N HIS A 21 18.37 10.64 -13.33
CA HIS A 21 18.87 9.31 -13.03
C HIS A 21 20.39 9.37 -12.72
N PRO A 22 20.92 8.49 -11.84
CA PRO A 22 22.33 8.50 -11.47
C PRO A 22 23.30 8.24 -12.63
N THR A 23 22.82 7.65 -13.73
CA THR A 23 23.63 7.44 -14.96
C THR A 23 23.78 8.69 -15.83
N GLY A 24 23.20 9.83 -15.41
CA GLY A 24 23.27 11.11 -16.12
C GLY A 24 22.07 11.42 -17.02
N LEU A 25 21.14 10.47 -17.22
CA LEU A 25 19.90 10.73 -17.96
C LEU A 25 19.01 11.69 -17.15
N SER A 26 18.51 12.73 -17.80
CA SER A 26 17.65 13.73 -17.17
C SER A 26 16.39 13.96 -18.01
N PHE A 27 15.24 14.02 -17.34
CA PHE A 27 13.96 14.38 -17.92
C PHE A 27 13.56 15.75 -17.38
N HIS A 28 13.30 16.67 -18.29
CA HIS A 28 12.84 18.01 -17.98
C HIS A 28 11.38 18.08 -18.36
N PHE A 29 10.52 18.30 -17.37
CA PHE A 29 9.10 18.49 -17.55
C PHE A 29 8.79 19.97 -17.42
N LEU A 30 8.09 20.50 -18.42
CA LEU A 30 7.45 21.80 -18.31
C LEU A 30 6.32 21.74 -17.26
N PRO A 31 5.84 22.91 -16.76
CA PRO A 31 4.83 22.92 -15.71
C PRO A 31 3.54 22.16 -16.06
N ASP A 32 3.09 22.23 -17.31
CA ASP A 32 1.94 21.49 -17.84
C ASP A 32 2.20 19.99 -17.88
N GLU A 33 3.35 19.55 -18.39
CA GLU A 33 3.74 18.13 -18.41
C GLU A 33 3.89 17.56 -16.99
N ALA A 34 4.37 18.36 -16.04
CA ALA A 34 4.47 17.97 -14.63
C ALA A 34 3.09 17.80 -13.98
N LEU A 35 2.11 18.62 -14.35
CA LEU A 35 0.71 18.46 -13.93
C LEU A 35 0.09 17.18 -14.50
N GLU A 36 0.34 16.89 -15.77
CA GLU A 36 -0.10 15.63 -16.40
C GLU A 36 0.52 14.41 -15.71
N LEU A 37 1.81 14.45 -15.40
CA LEU A 37 2.49 13.40 -14.63
C LEU A 37 1.84 13.21 -13.25
N GLY A 38 1.51 14.30 -12.56
CA GLY A 38 0.79 14.27 -11.28
C GLY A 38 -0.58 13.59 -11.40
N ASN A 39 -1.35 13.92 -12.44
CA ASN A 39 -2.64 13.30 -12.72
C ASN A 39 -2.49 11.80 -12.99
N PHE A 40 -1.49 11.42 -13.78
CA PHE A 40 -1.19 10.01 -14.06
C PHE A 40 -0.85 9.22 -12.79
N ILE A 41 0.00 9.77 -11.91
CA ILE A 41 0.34 9.14 -10.62
C ILE A 41 -0.91 9.00 -9.74
N ASN A 42 -1.80 9.99 -9.73
CA ASN A 42 -3.05 9.92 -8.98
C ASN A 42 -3.99 8.82 -9.50
N LEU A 43 -4.08 8.65 -10.83
CA LEU A 43 -4.83 7.54 -11.42
C LEU A 43 -4.22 6.19 -11.03
N TYR A 44 -2.89 6.06 -11.12
CA TYR A 44 -2.19 4.84 -10.72
C TYR A 44 -2.45 4.48 -9.25
N ARG A 45 -2.46 5.47 -8.35
CA ARG A 45 -2.80 5.25 -6.93
C ARG A 45 -4.20 4.68 -6.74
N LYS A 46 -5.20 5.16 -7.50
CA LYS A 46 -6.57 4.62 -7.44
C LYS A 46 -6.59 3.16 -7.89
N SER A 47 -5.95 2.85 -9.01
CA SER A 47 -5.84 1.47 -9.50
C SER A 47 -5.13 0.53 -8.52
N LEU A 48 -4.09 1.01 -7.82
CA LEU A 48 -3.42 0.23 -6.78
C LEU A 48 -4.34 -0.07 -5.58
N ALA A 49 -5.15 0.91 -5.16
CA ALA A 49 -6.10 0.71 -4.06
C ALA A 49 -7.15 -0.36 -4.42
N GLU A 50 -7.67 -0.34 -5.65
CA GLU A 50 -8.61 -1.35 -6.16
C GLU A 50 -7.97 -2.75 -6.20
N MET A 51 -6.71 -2.87 -6.63
CA MET A 51 -5.98 -4.15 -6.59
C MET A 51 -5.79 -4.68 -5.15
N GLN A 52 -5.49 -3.80 -4.20
CA GLN A 52 -5.29 -4.20 -2.81
C GLN A 52 -6.58 -4.68 -2.15
N CYS A 53 -7.72 -4.04 -2.45
CA CYS A 53 -9.05 -4.51 -2.02
C CYS A 53 -9.37 -5.92 -2.52
N ASN A 54 -8.92 -6.28 -3.73
CA ASN A 54 -9.16 -7.61 -4.31
C ASN A 54 -8.19 -8.68 -3.81
N THR A 55 -7.12 -8.31 -3.09
CA THR A 55 -6.07 -9.23 -2.62
C THR A 55 -6.11 -9.47 -1.12
N GLN A 56 -6.95 -8.75 -0.35
CA GLN A 56 -7.20 -9.12 1.05
C GLN A 56 -8.05 -10.40 1.09
N PRO A 57 -7.54 -11.53 1.63
CA PRO A 57 -8.40 -12.66 1.94
C PRO A 57 -9.37 -12.16 3.00
N GLN A 58 -10.67 -12.23 2.72
CA GLN A 58 -11.68 -11.88 3.71
C GLN A 58 -11.47 -12.79 4.91
N HIS A 59 -10.89 -12.23 5.97
CA HIS A 59 -10.71 -12.91 7.23
C HIS A 59 -12.11 -13.07 7.83
N LYS A 60 -12.82 -14.12 7.40
CA LYS A 60 -14.00 -14.60 8.11
C LYS A 60 -13.51 -15.02 9.48
N GLU A 61 -13.73 -14.16 10.47
CA GLU A 61 -13.68 -14.55 11.87
C GLU A 61 -14.61 -15.75 12.02
N ILE A 62 -14.01 -16.93 12.13
CA ILE A 62 -14.70 -18.14 12.51
C ILE A 62 -14.93 -17.96 14.01
N ASN A 63 -16.10 -17.44 14.37
CA ASN A 63 -16.50 -17.29 15.76
C ASN A 63 -16.52 -18.69 16.38
N THR A 64 -15.46 -19.02 17.13
CA THR A 64 -15.34 -20.31 17.80
C THR A 64 -16.02 -20.15 19.15
N GLU A 65 -17.35 -20.06 19.12
CA GLU A 65 -18.15 -20.13 20.34
C GLU A 65 -18.02 -21.54 20.91
N ALA A 66 -17.13 -21.63 21.91
CA ALA A 66 -17.17 -22.52 23.06
C ALA A 66 -17.78 -23.90 22.79
N VAL A 67 -16.90 -24.85 22.47
CA VAL A 67 -17.12 -26.28 22.72
C VAL A 67 -17.62 -26.42 24.15
N HIS A 68 -18.92 -26.71 24.28
CA HIS A 68 -19.61 -26.88 25.53
C HIS A 68 -18.92 -27.97 26.37
N ASP A 69 -18.65 -27.57 27.61
CA ASP A 69 -18.06 -28.33 28.69
C ASP A 69 -18.66 -29.75 28.82
N HIS A 70 -17.90 -30.75 28.39
CA HIS A 70 -18.18 -32.16 28.63
C HIS A 70 -17.10 -32.72 29.55
N ASN A 71 -17.07 -32.25 30.80
CA ASN A 71 -16.38 -32.99 31.85
C ASN A 71 -17.07 -32.87 33.21
N SER A 72 -18.16 -33.61 33.39
CA SER A 72 -18.70 -33.92 34.72
C SER A 72 -19.44 -35.26 34.69
N ARG A 73 -18.70 -36.38 34.57
CA ARG A 73 -19.30 -37.71 34.74
C ARG A 73 -18.49 -38.71 35.58
N TRP A 74 -17.33 -38.33 36.12
CA TRP A 74 -16.54 -39.23 36.96
C TRP A 74 -16.05 -38.54 38.24
N ARG A 75 -16.97 -38.35 39.20
CA ARG A 75 -16.63 -38.44 40.62
C ARG A 75 -17.22 -39.75 41.14
N GLY A 76 -16.34 -40.65 41.58
CA GLY A 76 -16.70 -41.92 42.25
C GLY A 76 -17.64 -41.66 43.44
N LYS A 77 -18.55 -42.55 43.84
CA LYS A 77 -18.32 -43.94 44.27
C LYS A 77 -17.03 -44.09 45.08
N GLU A 78 -17.20 -43.99 46.40
CA GLU A 78 -16.37 -44.47 47.53
C GLU A 78 -16.70 -43.54 48.71
N SER A 79 -17.09 -43.94 49.92
CA SER A 79 -17.58 -45.17 50.55
C SER A 79 -18.44 -44.71 51.74
#